data_AF-A0A0K2UIH5-F1
#
_entry.id   AF-A0A0K2UIH5-F1
#
_cell.length_a   1.000
_cell.length_b   1.000
_cell.length_c   1.000
_cell.angle_alpha   90.00
_cell.angle_beta   90.00
_cell.angle_gamma   90.00
#
_symmetry.space_group_name_H-M   'P 1'
#
loop_
_entity.id
_entity.type
_entity.pdbx_description
1 polymer ?
#
loop_
_entity_poly.entity_id
_entity_poly.type
_entity_poly.pdbx_seq_one_letter_code
_entity_poly.pdbx_strand_id
1 'polypeptide(L)'
;WLSKTKKEVHGVYCTKYSAQRLVIGVVAYDGKNIPLFFFKTGQKIGQDAFYKVLRYNILPWLKTKCPESNYVWNQYGVPSHTSAKC
;
A
#
# COMPACT_ATOMS: atom_id res chain seq x y z
N TRP A 1 -5.25 5.39 -10.54
CA TRP A 1 -5.47 6.68 -11.24
C TRP A 1 -4.15 7.43 -11.23
N LEU A 2 -3.54 7.62 -12.40
CA LEU A 2 -2.38 8.50 -12.59
C LEU A 2 -2.86 9.69 -13.42
N SER A 3 -2.53 10.90 -12.99
CA SER A 3 -2.93 12.12 -13.71
C SER A 3 -2.43 12.09 -15.14
N LYS A 4 -3.33 12.36 -16.08
CA LYS A 4 -3.04 12.41 -17.52
C LYS A 4 -2.44 13.75 -17.93
N THR A 5 -2.68 14.80 -17.14
CA THR A 5 -2.20 16.14 -17.44
C THR A 5 -1.68 16.87 -16.20
N LYS A 6 -0.73 17.80 -16.39
CA LYS A 6 -0.18 18.63 -15.29
C LYS A 6 -1.24 19.48 -14.59
N LYS A 7 -2.34 19.80 -15.28
CA LYS A 7 -3.47 20.58 -14.74
C LYS A 7 -4.34 19.79 -13.76
N GLU A 8 -4.32 18.46 -13.84
CA GLU A 8 -5.11 17.58 -12.95
C GLU A 8 -4.45 17.40 -11.57
N VAL A 9 -3.15 17.68 -11.47
CA VAL A 9 -2.43 17.73 -10.19
C VAL A 9 -2.81 19.04 -9.52
N HIS A 10 -3.87 19.01 -8.71
CA HIS A 10 -4.24 20.14 -7.87
C HIS A 10 -3.04 20.51 -6.99
N GLY A 11 -2.78 21.82 -6.88
CA GLY A 11 -1.51 22.40 -6.42
C GLY A 11 -0.92 21.76 -5.17
N VAL A 12 0.42 21.80 -5.07
CA VAL A 12 1.17 21.26 -3.93
C VAL A 12 0.62 21.86 -2.63
N TYR A 13 -0.13 21.06 -1.87
CA TYR A 13 -0.64 21.43 -0.56
C TYR A 13 0.53 21.42 0.42
N CYS A 14 1.15 22.59 0.65
CA CYS A 14 2.10 22.78 1.74
C CYS A 14 1.36 22.77 3.07
N THR A 15 1.23 21.60 3.70
CA THR A 15 0.77 21.52 5.09
C THR A 15 1.90 22.00 6.01
N LYS A 16 1.67 23.05 6.81
CA LYS A 16 2.64 23.61 7.79
C LYS A 16 3.24 22.55 8.74
N TYR A 17 2.51 21.45 8.96
CA TYR A 17 2.98 20.27 9.67
C TYR A 17 2.80 19.08 8.74
N SER A 18 3.85 18.32 8.46
CA SER A 18 3.73 17.10 7.68
C SER A 18 2.81 16.14 8.42
N ALA A 19 1.55 16.01 7.99
CA ALA A 19 0.73 14.88 8.39
C ALA A 19 1.33 13.66 7.68
N GLN A 20 2.36 13.07 8.29
CA GLN A 20 2.99 11.84 7.79
C GLN A 20 1.99 10.70 7.97
N ARG A 21 1.03 10.60 7.04
CA ARG A 21 0.17 9.44 6.91
C ARG A 21 0.85 8.47 5.98
N LEU A 22 1.21 7.33 6.55
CA LEU A 22 1.75 6.22 5.79
C LEU A 22 0.61 5.48 5.11
N VAL A 23 0.84 5.09 3.85
CA VAL A 23 -0.15 4.42 3.02
C VAL A 23 0.50 3.20 2.39
N ILE A 24 -0.20 2.06 2.41
CA ILE A 24 0.13 0.90 1.57
C ILE A 24 -0.85 0.88 0.40
N GLY A 25 -0.30 0.95 -0.81
CA GLY A 25 -1.01 0.71 -2.06
C GLY A 25 -0.43 -0.50 -2.75
N VAL A 26 -1.30 -1.34 -3.31
CA VAL A 26 -0.90 -2.49 -4.11
C VAL A 26 -1.59 -2.36 -5.47
N VAL A 27 -0.84 -2.62 -6.52
CA VAL A 27 -1.33 -2.52 -7.89
C VAL A 27 -1.14 -3.87 -8.54
N ALA A 28 -2.23 -4.44 -9.06
CA ALA A 28 -2.16 -5.63 -9.88
C ALA A 28 -1.71 -5.26 -11.31
N TYR A 29 -1.07 -6.20 -12.01
CA TYR A 29 -0.61 -6.02 -13.39
C TYR A 29 -1.73 -5.58 -14.34
N ASP A 30 -2.95 -6.09 -14.14
CA ASP A 30 -4.14 -5.75 -14.94
C ASP A 30 -4.73 -4.37 -14.61
N GLY A 31 -4.03 -3.56 -13.82
CA GLY A 31 -4.44 -2.21 -13.44
C GLY A 31 -5.57 -2.16 -12.42
N LYS A 32 -6.02 -3.30 -11.90
CA LYS A 32 -6.98 -3.32 -10.77
C LYS A 32 -6.28 -2.74 -9.54
N ASN A 33 -6.83 -1.63 -9.05
CA ASN A 33 -6.30 -0.95 -7.88
C ASN A 33 -6.84 -1.58 -6.61
N ILE A 34 -5.95 -2.00 -5.71
CA ILE A 34 -6.33 -2.40 -4.36
C ILE A 34 -6.69 -1.15 -3.56
N PRO A 35 -7.71 -1.20 -2.69
CA PRO A 35 -7.99 -0.12 -1.76
C PRO A 35 -6.74 0.28 -0.98
N LEU A 36 -6.42 1.57 -0.97
CA LEU A 36 -5.30 2.11 -0.20
C LEU A 36 -5.56 1.87 1.29
N PHE A 37 -4.59 1.25 1.98
CA PHE A 37 -4.64 1.11 3.43
C PHE A 37 -3.94 2.29 4.07
N PHE A 38 -4.70 3.11 4.81
CA PHE A 38 -4.19 4.26 5.53
C PHE A 38 -3.87 3.89 6.97
N PHE A 39 -2.62 4.08 7.38
CA PHE A 39 -2.23 3.94 8.77
C PHE A 39 -2.66 5.17 9.57
N LYS A 40 -2.87 4.96 10.88
CA LYS A 40 -3.12 6.09 11.80
C LYS A 40 -1.90 7.00 11.83
N THR A 41 -2.14 8.30 12.00
CA THR A 41 -1.06 9.29 12.09
C THR A 41 -0.13 8.95 13.27
N GLY A 42 1.19 8.94 13.01
CA GLY A 42 2.20 8.58 14.00
C GLY A 42 2.42 7.09 14.21
N GLN A 43 1.67 6.22 13.52
CA GLN A 43 1.87 4.77 13.62
C GLN A 43 3.15 4.34 12.90
N LYS A 44 4.11 3.78 13.65
CA LYS A 44 5.28 3.13 13.08
C LYS A 44 4.89 1.77 12.49
N ILE A 45 5.27 1.49 11.24
CA ILE A 45 5.08 0.17 10.65
C ILE A 45 6.20 -0.76 11.11
N GLY A 46 5.85 -1.62 12.05
CA GLY A 46 6.62 -2.82 12.36
C GLY A 46 6.13 -4.03 11.56
N GLN A 47 6.84 -5.15 11.72
CA GLN A 47 6.53 -6.43 11.06
C GLN A 47 5.09 -6.89 11.31
N ASP A 48 4.57 -6.77 12.54
CA ASP A 48 3.20 -7.20 12.88
C ASP A 48 2.12 -6.34 12.19
N ALA A 49 2.30 -5.02 12.19
CA ALA A 49 1.38 -4.11 11.50
C ALA A 49 1.37 -4.38 10.00
N PHE A 50 2.54 -4.62 9.41
CA PHE A 50 2.67 -5.00 8.01
C PHE A 50 2.00 -6.34 7.70
N TYR A 51 2.27 -7.37 8.52
CA TYR A 51 1.65 -8.69 8.39
C TYR A 51 0.12 -8.63 8.46
N LYS A 52 -0.45 -7.87 9.40
CA LYS A 52 -1.90 -7.71 9.54
C LYS A 52 -2.52 -7.11 8.28
N VAL A 53 -1.91 -6.09 7.69
CA VAL A 53 -2.41 -5.50 6.45
C VAL A 53 -2.35 -6.51 5.30
N LEU A 54 -1.24 -7.23 5.14
CA LEU A 54 -1.14 -8.27 4.11
C LEU A 54 -2.18 -9.37 4.29
N ARG A 55 -2.34 -9.87 5.53
CA ARG A 55 -3.20 -11.03 5.84
C ARG A 55 -4.68 -10.70 5.76
N TYR A 56 -5.10 -9.54 6.28
CA TYR A 56 -6.51 -9.22 6.49
C TYR A 56 -7.08 -8.24 5.47
N ASN A 57 -6.24 -7.50 4.75
CA ASN A 57 -6.70 -6.54 3.74
C ASN A 57 -6.33 -6.99 2.33
N ILE A 58 -5.04 -7.23 2.08
CA ILE A 58 -4.53 -7.48 0.73
C ILE A 58 -4.90 -8.89 0.22
N LEU A 59 -4.63 -9.93 1.01
CA LEU A 59 -4.87 -11.31 0.61
C LEU A 59 -6.35 -11.62 0.34
N PRO A 60 -7.33 -11.22 1.19
CA PRO A 60 -8.74 -11.44 0.91
C PRO A 60 -9.18 -10.73 -0.37
N TRP A 61 -8.74 -9.49 -0.59
CA TRP A 61 -9.05 -8.74 -1.81
C TRP A 61 -8.53 -9.46 -3.05
N LEU A 62 -7.29 -9.95 -3.02
CA LEU A 62 -6.68 -10.69 -4.13
C LEU A 62 -7.52 -11.92 -4.47
N LYS A 63 -7.87 -12.73 -3.47
CA LYS A 63 -8.70 -13.92 -3.66
C LYS A 63 -10.08 -13.61 -4.24
N THR A 64 -10.68 -12.48 -3.87
CA THR A 64 -11.99 -12.08 -4.41
C THR A 64 -11.92 -11.50 -5.81
N LYS A 65 -10.88 -10.71 -6.13
CA LYS A 65 -10.81 -9.96 -7.40
C LYS A 65 -9.99 -10.64 -8.49
N CYS A 66 -9.14 -11.59 -8.11
CA CYS A 66 -8.28 -12.35 -9.01
C CYS A 66 -8.27 -13.84 -8.62
N PRO A 67 -9.43 -14.52 -8.51
CA PRO A 67 -9.56 -15.85 -7.90
C PRO A 67 -8.74 -16.97 -8.57
N GLU A 68 -8.40 -16.82 -9.85
CA GLU A 68 -7.72 -17.84 -10.66
C GLU A 68 -6.22 -17.55 -10.88
N SER A 69 -5.69 -16.47 -10.30
CA SER A 69 -4.33 -16.01 -10.59
C SER A 69 -3.31 -16.50 -9.56
N ASN A 70 -2.17 -17.00 -10.06
CA ASN A 70 -0.95 -17.08 -9.27
C ASN A 70 -0.34 -15.68 -9.16
N TYR A 71 -0.05 -15.22 -7.94
CA TYR A 71 0.49 -13.87 -7.70
C TYR A 71 1.99 -13.93 -7.45
N VAL A 72 2.74 -13.02 -8.08
CA VAL A 72 4.10 -12.70 -7.70
C VAL A 72 4.07 -11.40 -6.90
N TRP A 73 4.57 -11.46 -5.67
CA TRP A 73 4.64 -10.28 -4.80
C TRP A 73 6.00 -9.60 -4.97
N ASN A 74 5.98 -8.32 -5.34
CA ASN A 74 7.17 -7.48 -5.39
C ASN A 74 7.01 -6.32 -4.40
N GLN A 75 8.03 -6.10 -3.58
CA GLN A 75 8.09 -5.02 -2.60
C GLN A 75 9.53 -4.55 -2.41
N TYR A 76 9.69 -3.31 -1.93
CA TYR A 76 11.02 -2.77 -1.61
C TYR A 76 11.61 -3.45 -0.36
N GLY A 77 12.93 -3.65 -0.35
CA GLY A 77 13.68 -4.33 0.72
C GLY A 77 13.89 -3.51 2.00
N VAL A 78 12.84 -2.88 2.54
CA VAL A 78 12.88 -2.21 3.85
C VAL A 78 12.93 -3.26 4.96
N PRO A 79 13.60 -3.03 6.11
CA PRO A 79 13.66 -4.02 7.21
C PRO A 79 12.30 -4.57 7.66
N SER A 80 11.24 -3.75 7.66
CA SER A 80 9.87 -4.18 7.98
C SER A 80 9.27 -5.17 6.97
N HIS A 81 9.85 -5.27 5.78
CA HIS A 81 9.39 -6.10 4.66
C HIS A 81 10.25 -7.36 4.47
N THR A 82 11.49 -7.36 4.95
CA THR A 82 12.47 -8.44 4.74
C THR A 82 12.85 -9.19 6.02
N SER A 83 12.29 -8.81 7.17
CA SER A 83 12.59 -9.48 8.44
C SER A 83 12.20 -10.96 8.39
N ALA A 84 13.20 -11.85 8.43
CA ALA A 84 13.00 -13.24 8.76
C ALA A 84 12.58 -13.33 10.24
N LYS A 85 11.69 -14.28 10.58
CA LYS A 85 11.52 -14.64 11.99
C LYS A 85 12.86 -15.20 12.49
N CYS A 86 13.42 -14.61 13.53
CA CYS A 86 14.34 -15.33 14.39
C CYS A 86 13.59 -16.44 15.13
#